data_AF-A0A371SC08-F1
#
_entry.id   AF-A0A371SC08-F1
#
_cell.length_a   1.000
_cell.length_b   1.000
_cell.length_c   1.000
_cell.angle_alpha   90.00
_cell.angle_beta   90.00
_cell.angle_gamma   90.00
#
_symmetry.space_group_name_H-M   'P 1'
#
loop_
_entity.id
_entity.type
_entity.pdbx_description
1 polymer ?
#
loop_
_entity_poly.entity_id
_entity_poly.type
_entity_poly.pdbx_seq_one_letter_code
_entity_poly.pdbx_strand_id
1 'polypeptide(L)'
;MIIKTKRNWVNEVMIGLFSILIWLFCIVVICFFFSALINNNSTYINLIKTSFKMTNVEIRDFLYTVFVIFIACYLGLWLWKYYNTKRFGPSMRRKYPQPTTEGELLGLGLIGKDDYDTLQNAKDITLEKNPIRDIVE
;
A
#
# COMPACT_ATOMS: atom_id res chain seq x y z
N MET A 1 16.13 -12.12 5.32
CA MET A 1 16.08 -13.47 4.74
C MET A 1 15.47 -13.36 3.35
N ILE A 2 16.28 -13.38 2.28
CA ILE A 2 15.79 -13.31 0.90
C ILE A 2 15.82 -14.75 0.37
N ILE A 3 14.66 -15.38 0.28
CA ILE A 3 14.51 -16.69 -0.36
C ILE A 3 14.71 -16.45 -1.86
N LYS A 4 15.85 -16.84 -2.41
CA LYS A 4 16.06 -16.91 -3.86
C LYS A 4 15.27 -18.12 -4.41
N THR A 5 13.98 -17.92 -4.63
CA THR A 5 13.17 -18.87 -5.39
C THR A 5 13.73 -18.96 -6.81
N LYS A 6 14.01 -20.19 -7.26
CA LYS A 6 14.45 -20.47 -8.63
C LYS A 6 13.30 -20.11 -9.59
N ARG A 7 13.36 -18.90 -10.15
CA ARG A 7 12.30 -18.32 -10.96
C ARG A 7 12.20 -19.08 -12.28
N ASN A 8 11.06 -19.71 -12.52
CA ASN A 8 10.81 -20.49 -13.73
C ASN A 8 10.52 -19.52 -14.89
N TRP A 9 11.42 -19.46 -15.86
CA TRP A 9 11.34 -18.53 -16.99
C TRP A 9 10.05 -18.70 -17.82
N VAL A 10 9.54 -19.94 -17.92
CA VAL A 10 8.27 -20.23 -18.62
C VAL A 10 7.09 -19.53 -17.94
N ASN A 11 7.05 -19.53 -16.60
CA ASN A 11 5.99 -18.84 -15.86
C ASN A 11 6.05 -17.34 -16.09
N GLU A 12 7.26 -16.78 -16.21
CA GLU A 12 7.45 -15.35 -16.43
C GLU A 12 7.01 -14.91 -17.82
N VAL A 13 7.32 -15.70 -18.85
CA VAL A 13 6.81 -15.46 -20.21
C VAL A 13 5.28 -15.56 -20.25
N MET A 14 4.70 -16.55 -19.58
CA MET A 14 3.24 -16.68 -19.49
C MET A 14 2.58 -15.48 -18.78
N ILE A 15 3.15 -15.04 -17.64
CA ILE A 15 2.68 -13.84 -16.94
C ILE A 15 2.77 -12.62 -17.84
N GLY A 16 3.89 -12.46 -18.56
CA GLY A 16 4.08 -11.37 -19.52
C GLY A 16 3.02 -11.37 -20.63
N LEU A 17 2.78 -12.54 -21.23
CA LEU A 17 1.79 -12.70 -22.31
C LEU A 17 0.37 -12.39 -21.82
N PHE A 18 -0.04 -12.93 -20.68
CA PHE A 18 -1.35 -12.60 -20.09
C PHE A 18 -1.45 -11.13 -19.72
N SER A 19 -0.38 -10.53 -19.20
CA SER A 19 -0.36 -9.10 -18.91
C SER A 19 -0.58 -8.27 -20.18
N ILE A 20 0.11 -8.60 -21.29
CA ILE A 20 -0.07 -7.92 -22.58
C ILE A 20 -1.51 -8.07 -23.08
N LEU A 21 -2.10 -9.27 -22.99
CA LEU A 21 -3.49 -9.49 -23.40
C LEU A 21 -4.47 -8.63 -22.58
N ILE A 22 -4.26 -8.53 -21.27
CA ILE A 22 -5.06 -7.67 -20.39
C ILE A 22 -4.88 -6.20 -20.78
N TRP A 23 -3.65 -5.75 -21.07
CA TRP A 23 -3.39 -4.38 -21.52
C TRP A 23 -4.09 -4.06 -22.84
N LEU A 24 -4.05 -4.97 -23.82
CA LEU A 24 -4.77 -4.81 -25.08
C LEU A 24 -6.28 -4.70 -24.84
N PHE A 25 -6.83 -5.55 -23.97
CA PHE A 25 -8.23 -5.47 -23.58
C PHE A 25 -8.57 -4.11 -22.92
N CYS A 26 -7.74 -3.64 -21.99
CA CYS A 26 -7.90 -2.34 -21.35
C CYS A 26 -7.90 -1.20 -22.38
N ILE A 27 -7.00 -1.23 -23.36
CA ILE A 27 -6.95 -0.23 -24.45
C ILE A 27 -8.27 -0.24 -25.24
N VAL A 28 -8.79 -1.41 -25.60
CA VAL A 28 -10.08 -1.52 -26.31
C VAL A 28 -11.21 -0.92 -25.48
N VAL A 29 -11.26 -1.21 -24.19
CA VAL A 29 -12.27 -0.66 -23.27
C VAL A 29 -12.15 0.87 -23.18
N ILE A 30 -10.93 1.41 -23.04
CA ILE A 30 -10.69 2.85 -23.03
C ILE A 30 -11.16 3.50 -24.34
N CYS A 31 -10.79 2.92 -25.49
CA CYS A 31 -11.21 3.42 -26.80
C CYS A 31 -12.73 3.39 -26.95
N PHE A 32 -13.41 2.37 -26.45
CA PHE A 32 -14.87 2.26 -26.46
C PHE A 32 -15.53 3.43 -25.72
N PHE A 33 -15.12 3.69 -24.46
CA PHE A 33 -15.66 4.80 -23.67
C PHE A 33 -15.30 6.17 -24.28
N PHE A 34 -14.06 6.35 -24.74
CA PHE A 34 -13.62 7.60 -25.35
C PHE A 34 -14.36 7.90 -26.65
N SER A 35 -14.65 6.88 -27.46
CA SER A 35 -15.44 7.02 -28.68
C SER A 35 -16.87 7.45 -28.39
N ALA A 36 -17.47 6.98 -27.29
CA ALA A 36 -18.80 7.45 -26.86
C ALA A 36 -18.76 8.92 -26.43
N LEU A 37 -17.69 9.38 -25.77
CA LEU A 37 -17.53 10.81 -25.40
C LEU A 37 -17.46 11.72 -26.63
N ILE A 38 -16.68 11.36 -27.65
CA ILE A 38 -16.50 12.17 -28.87
C ILE A 38 -17.65 11.97 -29.89
N ASN A 39 -18.60 11.08 -29.60
CA ASN A 39 -19.64 10.67 -30.56
C ASN A 39 -19.06 10.04 -31.84
N ASN A 40 -17.86 9.45 -31.73
CA ASN A 40 -17.24 8.74 -32.83
C ASN A 40 -17.87 7.34 -32.92
N ASN A 41 -18.21 6.94 -34.14
CA ASN A 41 -18.94 5.71 -34.45
C ASN A 41 -18.15 4.88 -35.47
N SER A 42 -16.93 4.49 -35.08
CA SER A 42 -16.12 3.57 -35.89
C SER A 42 -16.79 2.19 -35.98
N THR A 43 -16.59 1.48 -37.08
CA THR A 43 -17.25 0.19 -37.37
C THR A 43 -17.06 -0.84 -36.25
N TYR A 44 -15.84 -0.96 -35.72
CA TYR A 44 -15.53 -1.89 -34.63
C TYR A 44 -16.22 -1.52 -33.32
N ILE A 45 -16.28 -0.23 -33.00
CA ILE A 45 -16.92 0.25 -31.76
C ILE A 45 -18.44 0.14 -31.87
N ASN A 46 -19.02 0.38 -33.05
CA ASN A 46 -20.43 0.17 -33.30
C ASN A 46 -20.83 -1.30 -33.16
N LEU A 47 -20.02 -2.25 -33.66
CA LEU A 47 -20.27 -3.67 -33.45
C LEU A 47 -20.38 -4.01 -31.96
N ILE A 48 -19.44 -3.51 -31.16
CA ILE A 48 -19.45 -3.70 -29.69
C ILE A 48 -20.72 -3.08 -29.09
N LYS A 49 -21.05 -1.83 -29.43
CA LYS A 49 -22.28 -1.17 -28.95
C LYS A 49 -23.54 -1.97 -29.28
N THR A 50 -23.64 -2.50 -30.49
CA THR A 50 -24.77 -3.33 -30.92
C THR A 50 -24.83 -4.65 -30.16
N SER A 51 -23.69 -5.33 -29.93
CA SER A 51 -23.64 -6.56 -29.13
C SER A 51 -24.10 -6.35 -27.69
N PHE A 52 -23.72 -5.23 -27.07
CA PHE A 52 -24.15 -4.86 -25.72
C PHE A 52 -25.51 -4.14 -25.67
N LYS A 53 -26.14 -3.89 -26.83
CA LYS A 53 -27.37 -3.11 -26.96
C LYS A 53 -27.30 -1.74 -26.26
N MET A 54 -26.13 -1.10 -26.34
CA MET A 54 -25.87 0.18 -25.68
C MET A 54 -25.85 1.34 -26.67
N THR A 55 -26.37 2.49 -26.25
CA THR A 55 -26.28 3.76 -27.01
C THR A 55 -25.16 4.66 -26.49
N ASN A 56 -24.73 5.64 -27.31
CA ASN A 56 -23.76 6.65 -26.86
C ASN A 56 -24.27 7.46 -25.67
N VAL A 57 -25.59 7.65 -25.57
CA VAL A 57 -26.23 8.38 -24.47
C VAL A 57 -26.09 7.59 -23.18
N GLU A 58 -26.48 6.31 -23.19
CA GLU A 58 -26.36 5.43 -22.02
C GLU A 58 -24.91 5.31 -21.51
N ILE A 59 -23.94 5.23 -22.42
CA ILE A 59 -22.52 5.17 -22.04
C ILE A 59 -22.08 6.48 -21.36
N ARG A 60 -22.53 7.64 -21.86
CA ARG A 60 -22.23 8.94 -21.27
C ARG A 60 -22.91 9.11 -19.91
N ASP A 61 -24.16 8.69 -19.79
CA ASP A 61 -24.90 8.72 -18.53
C ASP A 61 -24.22 7.86 -17.48
N PHE A 62 -23.79 6.65 -17.86
CA PHE A 62 -23.00 5.78 -17.00
C PHE A 62 -21.70 6.45 -16.54
N LEU A 63 -20.93 7.04 -17.47
CA LEU A 63 -19.70 7.77 -17.13
C LEU A 63 -19.97 8.94 -16.18
N TYR A 64 -21.06 9.68 -16.40
CA TYR A 64 -21.47 10.77 -15.53
C TYR A 64 -21.82 10.26 -14.12
N THR A 65 -22.62 9.19 -14.02
CA THR A 65 -22.96 8.58 -12.72
C THR A 65 -21.71 8.12 -11.97
N VAL A 66 -20.81 7.40 -12.64
CA VAL A 66 -19.54 6.94 -12.04
C VAL A 66 -18.70 8.13 -11.57
N PHE A 67 -18.62 9.19 -12.36
CA PHE A 67 -17.88 10.39 -12.02
C PHE A 67 -18.47 11.12 -10.81
N VAL A 68 -19.81 11.24 -10.72
CA VAL A 68 -20.49 11.81 -9.56
C VAL A 68 -20.23 10.99 -8.30
N ILE A 69 -20.34 9.67 -8.37
CA ILE A 69 -20.03 8.77 -7.25
C ILE A 69 -18.56 8.93 -6.84
N PHE A 70 -17.65 8.98 -7.81
CA PHE A 70 -16.22 9.19 -7.56
C PHE A 70 -15.97 10.50 -6.81
N ILE A 71 -16.59 11.61 -7.24
CA ILE A 71 -16.49 12.90 -6.55
C ILE A 71 -17.03 12.80 -5.12
N ALA A 72 -18.20 12.17 -4.94
CA ALA A 72 -18.80 12.02 -3.61
C ALA A 72 -17.88 11.22 -2.67
N CYS A 73 -17.31 10.11 -3.14
CA CYS A 73 -16.34 9.32 -2.39
C CYS A 73 -15.05 10.11 -2.12
N TYR A 74 -14.52 10.80 -3.13
CA TYR A 74 -13.30 11.60 -3.00
C TYR A 74 -13.47 12.71 -1.96
N LEU A 75 -14.57 13.47 -2.04
CA LEU A 75 -14.89 14.51 -1.05
C LEU A 75 -15.13 13.91 0.33
N GLY A 76 -15.82 12.78 0.43
CA GLY A 76 -15.99 12.07 1.71
C GLY A 76 -14.66 11.67 2.36
N LEU A 77 -13.74 11.08 1.58
CA LEU A 77 -12.40 10.71 2.04
C LEU A 77 -11.55 11.94 2.36
N TRP A 78 -11.67 13.01 1.58
CA TRP A 78 -10.95 14.25 1.81
C TRP A 78 -11.41 14.93 3.10
N LEU A 79 -12.73 15.01 3.33
CA LEU A 79 -13.32 15.50 4.57
C LEU A 79 -12.91 14.63 5.76
N TRP A 80 -12.89 13.31 5.60
CA TRP A 80 -12.41 12.38 6.62
C TRP A 80 -10.95 12.64 6.97
N LYS A 81 -10.07 12.78 5.96
CA LYS A 81 -8.67 13.12 6.15
C LYS A 81 -8.51 14.45 6.87
N TYR A 82 -9.27 15.47 6.47
CA TYR A 82 -9.27 16.78 7.09
C TYR A 82 -9.69 16.70 8.56
N TYR A 83 -10.81 16.03 8.84
CA TYR A 83 -11.31 15.79 10.20
C TYR A 83 -10.28 15.07 11.07
N ASN A 84 -9.70 13.97 10.58
CA ASN A 84 -8.70 13.20 11.32
C ASN A 84 -7.45 14.01 11.62
N THR A 85 -6.97 14.79 10.64
CA THR A 85 -5.80 15.64 10.82
C THR A 85 -6.07 16.75 11.86
N LYS A 86 -7.27 17.35 11.83
CA LYS A 86 -7.66 18.40 12.76
C LYS A 86 -7.88 17.87 14.19
N ARG A 87 -8.49 16.70 14.35
CA ARG A 87 -8.83 16.11 15.65
C ARG A 87 -7.66 15.36 16.30
N PHE A 88 -6.92 14.56 15.53
CA PHE A 88 -5.87 13.69 16.05
C PHE A 88 -4.44 14.19 15.77
N GLY A 89 -4.31 15.29 15.03
CA GLY A 89 -3.01 15.83 14.62
C GLY A 89 -2.38 15.01 13.47
N PRO A 90 -1.17 15.41 13.01
CA PRO A 90 -0.44 14.64 12.01
C PRO A 90 -0.07 13.24 12.54
N SER A 91 -0.04 12.22 11.69
CA SER A 91 0.35 10.85 12.07
C SER A 91 1.78 10.73 12.65
N MET A 92 2.58 11.79 12.60
CA MET A 92 3.90 11.93 13.23
C MET A 92 3.87 12.26 14.74
N ARG A 93 2.78 11.96 15.45
CA ARG A 93 2.71 12.20 16.91
C ARG A 93 3.68 11.33 17.72
N ARG A 94 4.20 10.23 17.14
CA ARG A 94 5.16 9.33 17.81
C ARG A 94 6.57 9.87 17.63
N LYS A 95 7.12 10.54 18.65
CA LYS A 95 8.58 10.64 18.81
C LYS A 95 9.08 9.27 19.25
N TYR A 96 9.83 8.59 18.38
CA TYR A 96 10.57 7.42 18.83
C TYR A 96 11.58 7.87 19.90
N PRO A 97 11.71 7.12 21.01
CA PRO A 97 12.74 7.43 21.99
C PRO A 97 14.10 7.45 21.29
N GLN A 98 14.95 8.40 21.69
CA GLN A 98 16.34 8.40 21.26
C GLN A 98 17.03 7.14 21.82
N PRO A 99 18.09 6.64 21.15
CA PRO A 99 18.88 5.55 21.71
C PRO A 99 19.35 5.93 23.12
N THR A 100 19.01 5.09 24.09
CA THR A 100 19.39 5.27 25.50
C THR A 100 20.91 5.26 25.63
N THR A 101 21.45 6.17 26.44
CA THR A 101 22.89 6.22 26.69
C THR A 101 23.31 5.20 27.75
N GLU A 102 24.58 4.76 27.71
CA GLU A 102 25.15 3.86 28.72
C GLU A 102 24.90 4.37 30.15
N GLY A 103 25.08 5.68 30.38
CA GLY A 103 24.88 6.29 31.69
C GLY A 103 23.42 6.25 32.17
N GLU A 104 22.44 6.40 31.28
CA GLU A 104 21.02 6.27 31.62
C GLU A 104 20.65 4.82 31.93
N LEU A 105 21.21 3.86 31.20
CA LEU A 105 20.96 2.43 31.39
C LEU A 105 21.58 1.91 32.70
N LEU A 106 22.82 2.29 32.99
CA LEU A 106 23.51 1.92 34.24
C LEU A 106 22.93 2.68 35.45
N GLY A 107 22.44 3.91 35.23
CA GLY A 107 21.77 4.71 36.25
C GLY A 107 20.45 4.14 36.77
N LEU A 108 19.80 3.26 35.99
CA LEU A 108 18.61 2.52 36.42
C LEU A 108 18.92 1.42 37.45
N GLY A 109 20.18 1.01 37.59
CA GLY A 109 20.60 -0.04 38.54
C GLY A 109 20.06 -1.44 38.24
N LEU A 110 19.37 -1.61 37.10
CA LEU A 110 18.71 -2.86 36.70
C LEU A 110 19.69 -3.90 36.12
N ILE A 111 20.80 -3.43 35.54
CA ILE A 111 21.81 -4.27 34.89
C ILE A 111 23.19 -3.85 35.42
N GLY A 112 24.04 -4.82 35.72
CA GLY A 112 25.43 -4.55 36.12
C GLY A 112 26.27 -4.07 34.94
N LYS A 113 27.33 -3.30 35.21
CA LYS A 113 28.24 -2.83 34.16
C LYS A 113 28.85 -3.99 33.36
N ASP A 114 29.22 -5.06 34.04
CA ASP A 114 29.81 -6.25 33.42
C ASP A 114 28.84 -6.98 32.48
N ASP A 115 27.55 -7.05 32.88
CA ASP A 115 26.48 -7.64 32.07
C ASP A 115 26.20 -6.76 30.84
N TYR A 116 26.19 -5.44 31.01
CA TYR A 116 26.02 -4.47 29.92
C TYR A 116 27.14 -4.60 28.87
N ASP A 117 28.40 -4.65 29.31
CA ASP A 117 29.55 -4.78 28.42
C ASP A 117 29.54 -6.13 27.68
N THR A 118 29.09 -7.19 28.35
CA THR A 118 28.94 -8.52 27.74
C THR A 118 27.83 -8.50 26.67
N LEU A 119 26.67 -7.93 26.99
CA LEU A 119 25.52 -7.80 26.09
C LEU A 119 25.84 -6.95 24.85
N GLN A 120 26.62 -5.89 25.01
CA GLN A 120 26.95 -4.96 23.93
C GLN A 120 28.01 -5.53 22.97
N ASN A 121 28.95 -6.35 23.46
CA ASN A 121 30.08 -6.84 22.68
C ASN A 121 29.85 -8.22 22.04
N ALA A 122 28.84 -8.96 22.48
CA ALA A 122 28.58 -10.29 21.95
C ALA A 122 27.68 -10.26 20.70
N LYS A 123 28.02 -11.11 19.73
CA LYS A 123 27.23 -11.30 18.51
C LYS A 123 26.10 -12.33 18.68
N ASP A 124 26.23 -13.19 19.68
CA ASP A 124 25.26 -14.20 20.10
C ASP A 124 25.49 -14.50 21.60
N ILE A 125 24.42 -14.52 22.41
CA ILE A 125 24.48 -14.82 23.85
C ILE A 125 23.37 -15.80 24.19
N THR A 126 23.73 -16.88 24.87
CA THR A 126 22.82 -17.73 25.61
C THR A 126 22.79 -17.28 27.06
N LEU A 127 21.67 -16.69 27.48
CA LEU A 127 21.47 -16.23 28.85
C LEU A 127 20.99 -17.42 29.71
N GLU A 128 21.82 -17.85 30.66
CA GLU A 128 21.43 -18.89 31.62
C GLU A 128 20.48 -18.35 32.70
N LYS A 129 20.57 -17.05 33.02
CA LYS A 129 19.73 -16.34 34.00
C LYS A 129 19.41 -14.93 33.47
N ASN A 130 18.27 -14.38 33.90
CA ASN A 130 17.86 -13.02 33.53
C ASN A 130 18.90 -11.98 34.02
N PRO A 131 19.51 -11.18 33.12
CA PRO A 131 20.46 -10.14 33.49
C PRO A 131 19.79 -8.89 34.09
N ILE A 132 18.48 -8.77 33.96
CA ILE A 132 17.69 -7.69 34.57
C ILE A 132 17.35 -8.10 36.00
N ARG A 133 17.76 -7.28 36.96
CA ARG A 133 17.40 -7.42 38.38
C ARG A 133 16.00 -6.87 38.60
N ASP A 134 15.23 -7.53 39.45
CA ASP A 134 13.94 -7.01 39.89
C ASP A 134 14.15 -5.72 40.70
N ILE A 135 13.26 -4.74 40.51
CA ILE A 135 13.21 -3.56 41.35
C ILE A 135 12.73 -4.03 42.72
N VAL A 136 13.65 -4.16 43.67
CA VAL A 136 13.29 -4.36 45.07
C VAL A 136 12.81 -3.00 45.57
N GLU A 137 11.51 -2.88 45.89
CA GLU A 137 10.94 -1.72 46.59
C GLU A 137 11.66 -1.43 47.92
#